data_AF-A0A2Z6N3P4-F1
#
_entry.id   AF-A0A2Z6N3P4-F1
#
_cell.length_a   1.000
_cell.length_b   1.000
_cell.length_c   1.000
_cell.angle_alpha   90.00
_cell.angle_beta   90.00
_cell.angle_gamma   90.00
#
_symmetry.space_group_name_H-M   'P 1'
#
loop_
_entity.id
_entity.type
_entity.pdbx_description
1 polymer ?
#
loop_
_entity_poly.entity_id
_entity_poly.type
_entity_poly.pdbx_seq_one_letter_code
_entity_poly.pdbx_strand_id
1 'polypeptide(L)'
;MKQYGISREAAILECQKRSVIAWKDINEECLRPTKVPMPFLTRALNLSRFMDVFYKDEDGYTNSKGLMKTSIKAVLVDPVPI
;
A
#
# COMPACT_ATOMS: atom_id res chain seq x y z
N MET A 1 -2.26 14.73 15.23
CA MET A 1 -2.85 15.98 15.76
C MET A 1 -2.78 16.00 17.29
N LYS A 2 -3.72 15.41 18.04
CA LYS A 2 -3.80 15.50 19.52
C LYS A 2 -2.49 15.21 20.26
N GLN A 3 -1.78 14.14 19.90
CA GLN A 3 -0.53 13.75 20.56
C GLN A 3 0.58 14.81 20.46
N TYR A 4 0.64 15.57 19.38
CA TYR A 4 1.74 16.51 19.11
C TYR A 4 1.27 17.98 19.00
N GLY A 5 -0.02 18.25 19.24
CA GLY A 5 -0.60 19.60 19.12
C GLY A 5 -0.56 20.20 17.70
N ILE A 6 -0.34 19.39 16.66
CA ILE A 6 -0.19 19.86 15.27
C ILE A 6 -1.49 19.86 14.47
N SER A 7 -1.53 20.66 13.39
CA SER A 7 -2.65 20.71 12.43
C SER A 7 -2.88 19.38 11.71
N ARG A 8 -4.03 19.25 11.04
CA ARG A 8 -4.38 18.05 10.28
C ARG A 8 -3.43 17.86 9.09
N GLU A 9 -3.13 18.94 8.39
CA GLU A 9 -2.27 18.97 7.20
C GLU A 9 -0.84 18.58 7.57
N ALA A 10 -0.32 19.13 8.67
CA ALA A 10 0.99 18.76 9.19
C ALA A 10 1.05 17.27 9.60
N ALA A 11 -0.02 16.76 10.22
CA ALA A 11 -0.11 15.34 10.58
C ALA A 11 -0.15 14.42 9.35
N ILE A 12 -0.89 14.80 8.30
CA ILE A 12 -0.93 14.04 7.03
C ILE A 12 0.45 14.00 6.39
N LEU A 13 1.13 15.14 6.28
CA LEU A 13 2.47 15.22 5.70
C LEU A 13 3.47 14.36 6.47
N GLU A 14 3.40 14.37 7.80
CA GLU A 14 4.25 13.52 8.64
C GLU A 14 3.95 12.03 8.44
N CYS A 15 2.68 11.64 8.37
CA CYS A 15 2.31 10.26 8.05
C CYS A 15 2.84 9.83 6.67
N GLN A 16 2.73 10.67 5.64
CA GLN A 16 3.26 10.38 4.31
C GLN A 16 4.78 10.19 4.33
N LYS A 17 5.52 11.04 5.06
CA LYS A 17 6.97 10.87 5.25
C LYS A 17 7.30 9.52 5.89
N ARG A 18 6.56 9.13 6.93
CA ARG A 18 6.74 7.84 7.60
C ARG A 18 6.43 6.65 6.69
N SER A 19 5.41 6.74 5.85
CA SER A 19 5.13 5.70 4.84
C SER A 19 6.29 5.54 3.86
N VAL A 20 6.91 6.65 3.41
CA VAL A 20 8.10 6.59 2.54
C VAL A 20 9.29 5.93 3.24
N ILE A 21 9.51 6.23 4.53
CA ILE A 21 10.56 5.58 5.32
C ILE A 21 10.28 4.08 5.46
N ALA A 22 9.06 3.69 5.82
CA ALA A 22 8.67 2.29 5.94
C ALA A 22 8.86 1.50 4.64
N TRP A 23 8.61 2.13 3.47
CA TRP A 23 8.92 1.51 2.18
C TRP A 23 10.41 1.26 1.96
N LYS A 24 11.28 2.16 2.43
CA LYS A 24 12.74 1.97 2.37
C LYS A 24 13.17 0.81 3.27
N ASP A 25 12.62 0.73 4.47
CA ASP A 25 12.92 -0.33 5.43
C ASP A 25 12.50 -1.71 4.87
N ILE A 26 11.28 -1.81 4.29
CA ILE A 26 10.81 -3.04 3.63
C ILE A 26 11.76 -3.46 2.50
N ASN A 27 12.18 -2.51 1.65
CA ASN A 27 13.07 -2.80 0.53
C ASN A 27 14.45 -3.28 1.01
N GLU A 28 15.01 -2.63 2.03
CA GLU A 28 16.30 -3.03 2.61
C GLU A 28 16.24 -4.44 3.20
N GLU A 29 15.21 -4.74 3.98
CA GLU A 29 15.05 -6.06 4.60
C GLU A 29 14.77 -7.17 3.58
N CYS A 30 14.06 -6.88 2.48
CA CYS A 30 13.87 -7.84 1.39
C CYS A 30 15.15 -8.13 0.59
N LEU A 31 16.16 -7.27 0.66
CA LEU A 31 17.45 -7.45 -0.05
C LEU A 31 18.52 -8.13 0.83
N ARG A 32 18.33 -8.17 2.14
CA ARG A 32 19.28 -8.77 3.09
C ARG A 32 19.07 -10.27 3.21
N PRO A 33 20.13 -11.04 3.53
CA PRO A 33 19.97 -12.44 3.92
C PRO A 33 19.04 -12.56 5.12
N THR A 34 18.00 -13.36 4.98
CA THR A 34 16.97 -13.56 6.00
C THR A 34 16.80 -15.03 6.33
N LYS A 35 16.36 -15.33 7.54
CA LYS A 35 15.99 -16.69 7.97
C LYS A 35 14.66 -17.14 7.35
N VAL A 36 13.87 -16.20 6.82
CA VAL A 36 12.55 -16.45 6.24
C VAL A 36 12.68 -16.61 4.72
N PRO A 37 12.20 -17.71 4.12
CA PRO A 37 12.25 -17.85 2.67
C PRO A 37 11.49 -16.74 1.93
N MET A 38 12.05 -16.26 0.81
CA MET A 38 11.46 -15.19 0.01
C MET A 38 9.98 -15.39 -0.37
N PRO A 39 9.48 -16.60 -0.69
CA PRO A 39 8.05 -16.79 -1.00
C PRO A 39 7.09 -16.37 0.13
N PHE A 40 7.53 -16.40 1.40
CA PHE A 40 6.74 -15.91 2.53
C PHE A 40 6.81 -14.39 2.63
N LEU A 41 8.01 -13.81 2.47
CA LEU A 41 8.17 -12.35 2.48
C LEU A 41 7.43 -11.68 1.31
N THR A 42 7.44 -12.29 0.13
CA THR A 42 6.69 -11.81 -1.04
C THR A 42 5.19 -11.71 -0.76
N ARG A 43 4.62 -12.57 0.08
CA ARG A 43 3.20 -12.45 0.46
C ARG A 43 2.94 -11.19 1.29
N ALA A 44 3.79 -10.92 2.29
CA ALA A 44 3.70 -9.72 3.10
C ALA A 44 3.92 -8.45 2.26
N LEU A 45 4.96 -8.46 1.41
CA LEU A 45 5.26 -7.36 0.48
C LEU A 45 4.11 -7.09 -0.50
N ASN A 46 3.52 -8.13 -1.08
CA ASN A 46 2.39 -7.97 -1.98
C ASN A 46 1.13 -7.46 -1.26
N LEU A 47 0.92 -7.83 0.01
CA LEU A 47 -0.14 -7.25 0.83
C LEU A 47 0.10 -5.75 1.08
N SER A 48 1.32 -5.34 1.41
CA SER A 48 1.67 -3.92 1.56
C SER A 48 1.45 -3.13 0.27
N ARG A 49 1.85 -3.69 -0.88
CA ARG A 49 1.60 -3.08 -2.20
C ARG A 49 0.11 -2.97 -2.52
N PHE A 50 -0.66 -4.00 -2.17
CA PHE A 50 -2.09 -3.98 -2.33
C PHE A 50 -2.74 -2.87 -1.52
N MET A 51 -2.33 -2.66 -0.25
CA MET A 51 -2.84 -1.57 0.57
C MET A 51 -2.57 -0.19 -0.04
N ASP A 52 -1.41 0.02 -0.67
CA ASP A 52 -1.08 1.26 -1.38
C ASP A 52 -2.03 1.52 -2.56
N VAL A 53 -2.42 0.48 -3.30
CA VAL A 53 -3.42 0.57 -4.36
C VAL A 53 -4.82 0.77 -3.78
N PHE A 54 -5.15 0.08 -2.69
CA PHE A 54 -6.48 0.05 -2.08
C PHE A 54 -6.91 1.38 -1.49
N TYR A 55 -5.94 2.14 -0.95
CA TYR A 55 -6.16 3.41 -0.26
C TYR A 55 -5.47 4.60 -0.91
N LYS A 56 -5.13 4.49 -2.20
CA LYS A 56 -4.37 5.52 -2.92
C LYS A 56 -5.07 6.89 -2.93
N ASP A 57 -6.36 6.88 -3.25
CA ASP A 57 -7.16 8.11 -3.41
C ASP A 57 -8.30 8.18 -2.38
N GLU A 58 -9.02 7.08 -2.21
CA GLU A 58 -10.12 6.95 -1.25
C GLU A 58 -10.18 5.55 -0.65
N ASP A 59 -11.15 5.31 0.24
CA ASP A 59 -11.38 3.99 0.83
C ASP A 59 -11.94 3.00 -0.21
N GLY A 60 -11.04 2.26 -0.88
CA GLY A 60 -11.42 1.23 -1.85
C GLY A 60 -12.07 -0.01 -1.25
N TYR A 61 -12.14 -0.16 0.08
CA TYR A 61 -12.76 -1.32 0.74
C TYR A 61 -14.26 -1.13 0.95
N THR A 62 -14.64 -0.02 1.59
CA THR A 62 -16.05 0.23 1.89
C THR A 62 -16.76 1.04 0.81
N ASN A 63 -16.02 1.74 -0.04
CA ASN A 63 -16.57 2.54 -1.14
C ASN A 63 -16.27 1.92 -2.51
N SER A 64 -17.32 1.43 -3.17
CA SER A 64 -17.22 0.80 -4.50
C SER A 64 -17.19 1.78 -5.67
N LYS A 65 -17.28 3.09 -5.41
CA LYS A 65 -17.27 4.14 -6.44
C LYS A 65 -15.85 4.50 -6.93
N GLY A 66 -14.82 4.02 -6.23
CA GLY A 66 -13.43 4.31 -6.56
C GLY A 66 -12.85 3.45 -7.66
N LEU A 67 -11.54 3.64 -7.89
CA LEU A 67 -10.77 2.94 -8.91
C LEU A 67 -10.74 1.41 -8.73
N MET A 68 -11.00 0.92 -7.51
CA MET A 68 -10.91 -0.50 -7.19
C MET A 68 -11.81 -1.38 -8.05
N LYS A 69 -13.03 -0.93 -8.34
CA LYS A 69 -13.96 -1.67 -9.21
C LYS A 69 -13.39 -1.84 -10.62
N THR A 70 -12.74 -0.80 -11.14
CA THR A 70 -12.09 -0.82 -12.45
C THR A 70 -10.86 -1.74 -12.44
N SER A 71 -10.03 -1.67 -11.40
CA SER A 71 -8.87 -2.55 -11.24
C SER A 71 -9.26 -4.02 -11.15
N ILE A 72 -10.30 -4.35 -10.37
CA ILE A 72 -10.82 -5.72 -10.25
C ILE A 72 -11.31 -6.22 -11.60
N LYS A 73 -12.06 -5.41 -12.35
CA LYS A 73 -12.51 -5.78 -13.69
C LYS A 73 -11.34 -6.08 -14.62
N ALA A 74 -10.36 -5.19 -14.67
CA ALA A 74 -9.20 -5.35 -15.56
C ALA A 74 -8.33 -6.58 -15.24
N VAL A 75 -8.29 -7.03 -13.97
CA VAL A 75 -7.44 -8.16 -13.54
C VAL A 75 -8.20 -9.49 -13.54
N LEU A 76 -9.50 -9.49 -13.24
CA LEU A 76 -10.26 -10.70 -12.93
C LEU A 76 -11.47 -10.95 -13.84
N VAL A 77 -11.88 -9.97 -14.66
CA VAL A 77 -13.11 -10.07 -15.49
C VAL A 77 -12.79 -9.90 -16.96
N ASP A 78 -12.12 -8.82 -17.33
CA ASP A 78 -11.91 -8.43 -18.71
C ASP A 78 -10.64 -9.12 -19.26
N PRO A 79 -10.73 -9.87 -20.37
CA PRO A 79 -9.57 -10.49 -20.98
C PRO A 79 -8.67 -9.46 -21.66
N VAL A 80 -7.37 -9.75 -21.73
CA VAL A 80 -6.43 -8.95 -22.51
C VAL A 80 -6.70 -9.19 -24.00
N PRO A 81 -6.95 -8.14 -24.81
CA PRO A 81 -7.11 -8.29 -26.26
C PRO A 81 -5.86 -8.91 -26.90
N ILE A 82 -6.07 -9.79 -27.87
CA ILE A 82 -5.02 -10.43 -28.68
C ILE A 82 -4.75 -9.60 -29.92
#